data_AF-A0AAJ8W903-F1
#
_entry.id   AF-A0AAJ8W903-F1
#
_cell.length_a   1.000
_cell.length_b   1.000
_cell.length_c   1.000
_cell.angle_alpha   90.00
_cell.angle_beta   90.00
_cell.angle_gamma   90.00
#
_symmetry.space_group_name_H-M   'P 1'
#
loop_
_entity.id
_entity.type
_entity.pdbx_description
1 polymer ?
#
loop_
_entity_poly.entity_id
_entity_poly.type
_entity_poly.pdbx_seq_one_letter_code
_entity_poly.pdbx_strand_id
1 'polypeptide(L)'
;MSIFEETTEVVTDQLAVAVIHWLSEFLDSPLKADASPSTLTNPIVLFKLFKILLNKDDFKSEAFDTAIFANAYDVVNSETSTTVPLPMWLQIDVLNQSLVTHLKKHANSIHQLSKVDFYKLIILRDKKQIKALCQTLIVLGTFSSKMASRGQAFIEFLSEDDRMLLKRFDILQRDVDHKTQRQQFDSLTPTSINQGQIPLDTSADPDSNEACYVITEEELKAIEWECQVFNQVINKICCEKEQLHSST
;
A
#
# COMPACT_ATOMS: atom_id res chain seq x y z
N MET A 1 -19.85 -11.58 -20.37
CA MET A 1 -18.79 -11.83 -19.38
C MET A 1 -17.57 -12.31 -20.14
N SER A 2 -16.47 -11.57 -20.09
CA SER A 2 -15.27 -11.83 -20.91
C SER A 2 -14.33 -12.81 -20.19
N ILE A 3 -13.59 -13.64 -20.94
CA ILE A 3 -12.55 -14.55 -20.40
C ILE A 3 -11.50 -13.79 -19.55
N PHE A 4 -11.30 -12.49 -19.84
CA PHE A 4 -10.43 -11.61 -19.05
C PHE A 4 -11.03 -11.22 -17.69
N GLU A 5 -12.35 -11.12 -17.56
CA GLU A 5 -13.03 -10.84 -16.28
C GLU A 5 -13.00 -12.09 -15.39
N GLU A 6 -13.26 -13.26 -15.96
CA GLU A 6 -13.27 -14.53 -15.24
C GLU A 6 -11.87 -14.87 -14.65
N THR A 7 -10.80 -14.61 -15.41
CA THR A 7 -9.43 -14.80 -14.93
C THR A 7 -9.03 -13.80 -13.84
N THR A 8 -9.55 -12.57 -13.87
CA THR A 8 -9.27 -11.59 -12.80
C THR A 8 -10.07 -11.85 -11.53
N GLU A 9 -11.28 -12.39 -11.64
CA GLU A 9 -12.10 -12.81 -10.51
C GLU A 9 -11.48 -14.00 -9.76
N VAL A 10 -11.05 -15.04 -10.48
CA VAL A 10 -10.41 -16.22 -9.89
C VAL A 10 -9.15 -15.84 -9.11
N VAL A 11 -8.30 -14.98 -9.68
CA VAL A 11 -7.08 -14.49 -9.01
C VAL A 11 -7.41 -13.65 -7.76
N THR A 12 -8.50 -12.88 -7.80
CA THR A 12 -8.93 -12.07 -6.66
C THR A 12 -9.44 -12.96 -5.52
N ASP A 13 -10.22 -13.98 -5.84
CA ASP A 13 -10.74 -14.90 -4.83
C ASP A 13 -9.62 -15.76 -4.21
N GLN A 14 -8.64 -16.21 -5.02
CA GLN A 14 -7.44 -16.88 -4.50
C GLN A 14 -6.64 -15.97 -3.56
N LEU A 15 -6.42 -14.70 -3.94
CA LEU A 15 -5.74 -13.74 -3.07
C LEU A 15 -6.51 -13.51 -1.76
N ALA A 16 -7.84 -13.39 -1.83
CA ALA A 16 -8.67 -13.21 -0.65
C ALA A 16 -8.59 -14.42 0.30
N VAL A 17 -8.61 -15.64 -0.24
CA VAL A 17 -8.42 -16.88 0.54
C VAL A 17 -7.04 -16.87 1.22
N ALA A 18 -5.98 -16.57 0.47
CA ALA A 18 -4.63 -16.54 1.02
C ALA A 18 -4.49 -15.49 2.14
N VAL A 19 -5.10 -14.32 1.98
CA VAL A 19 -5.16 -13.28 3.03
C VAL A 19 -5.99 -13.73 4.23
N ILE A 20 -7.07 -14.49 4.03
CA ILE A 20 -7.87 -15.07 5.13
C ILE A 20 -7.06 -16.08 5.92
N HIS A 21 -6.37 -17.01 5.25
CA HIS A 21 -5.48 -17.97 5.90
C HIS A 21 -4.44 -17.24 6.75
N TRP A 22 -3.76 -16.26 6.16
CA TRP A 22 -2.76 -15.44 6.86
C TRP A 22 -3.32 -14.68 8.06
N LEU A 23 -4.43 -13.96 7.89
CA LEU A 23 -5.01 -13.15 8.96
C LEU A 23 -5.64 -14.02 10.06
N SER A 24 -5.99 -15.28 9.78
CA SER A 24 -6.54 -16.20 10.79
C SER A 24 -5.51 -16.61 11.85
N GLU A 25 -4.21 -16.45 11.57
CA GLU A 25 -3.12 -16.72 12.52
C GLU A 25 -2.94 -15.62 13.58
N PHE A 26 -3.53 -14.44 13.38
CA PHE A 26 -3.45 -13.35 14.35
C PHE A 26 -4.33 -13.66 15.58
N LEU A 27 -3.80 -13.34 16.77
CA LEU A 27 -4.58 -13.43 18.00
C LEU A 27 -5.84 -12.55 17.90
N ASP A 28 -6.98 -13.08 18.33
CA ASP A 28 -8.30 -12.44 18.28
C ASP A 28 -8.81 -12.12 16.86
N SER A 29 -8.26 -12.76 15.83
CA SER A 29 -8.72 -12.60 14.45
C SER A 29 -10.22 -12.90 14.33
N PRO A 30 -11.01 -12.03 13.69
CA PRO A 30 -12.41 -12.32 13.36
C PRO A 30 -12.56 -13.32 12.22
N LEU A 31 -11.45 -13.71 11.56
CA LEU A 31 -11.43 -14.62 10.44
C LEU A 31 -11.00 -16.01 10.91
N LYS A 32 -11.69 -17.03 10.40
CA LYS A 32 -11.25 -18.43 10.48
C LYS A 32 -10.64 -18.81 9.13
N ALA A 33 -9.72 -19.78 9.12
CA ALA A 33 -9.08 -20.25 7.89
C ALA A 33 -10.08 -20.79 6.85
N ASP A 34 -11.23 -21.31 7.27
CA ASP A 34 -12.30 -21.80 6.39
C ASP A 34 -13.30 -20.71 5.93
N ALA A 35 -13.06 -19.44 6.27
CA ALA A 35 -13.96 -18.35 5.93
C ALA A 35 -13.98 -18.05 4.42
N SER A 36 -15.16 -17.72 3.91
CA SER A 36 -15.32 -17.31 2.51
C SER A 36 -14.74 -15.91 2.24
N PRO A 37 -14.21 -15.63 1.03
CA PRO A 37 -13.84 -14.28 0.59
C PRO A 37 -14.92 -13.21 0.81
N SER A 38 -16.22 -13.57 0.74
CA SER A 38 -17.31 -12.64 1.01
C SER A 38 -17.30 -12.09 2.44
N THR A 39 -16.60 -12.74 3.36
CA THR A 39 -16.45 -12.27 4.75
C THR A 39 -15.68 -10.95 4.80
N LEU A 40 -14.82 -10.67 3.81
CA LEU A 40 -14.08 -9.40 3.69
C LEU A 40 -14.97 -8.23 3.22
N THR A 41 -16.25 -8.44 2.93
CA THR A 41 -17.20 -7.34 2.69
C THR A 41 -18.03 -7.01 3.92
N ASN A 42 -17.83 -7.70 5.05
CA ASN A 42 -18.59 -7.44 6.27
C ASN A 42 -17.94 -6.30 7.09
N PRO A 43 -18.64 -5.19 7.33
CA PRO A 43 -18.09 -4.03 8.03
C PRO A 43 -17.60 -4.36 9.46
N ILE A 44 -18.27 -5.27 10.17
CA ILE A 44 -17.90 -5.67 11.53
C ILE A 44 -16.58 -6.45 11.51
N VAL A 45 -16.41 -7.34 10.53
CA VAL A 45 -15.15 -8.09 10.36
C VAL A 45 -14.01 -7.15 10.04
N LEU A 46 -14.22 -6.22 9.11
CA LEU A 46 -13.21 -5.22 8.74
C LEU A 46 -12.81 -4.35 9.93
N PHE A 47 -13.77 -3.90 10.74
CA PHE A 47 -13.49 -3.12 11.94
C PHE A 47 -12.66 -3.91 12.95
N LYS A 48 -13.00 -5.18 13.19
CA LYS A 48 -12.23 -6.05 14.09
C LYS A 48 -10.81 -6.29 13.58
N LEU A 49 -10.63 -6.50 12.27
CA LEU A 49 -9.30 -6.59 11.66
C LEU A 49 -8.51 -5.29 11.85
N PHE A 50 -9.16 -4.14 11.65
CA PHE A 50 -8.52 -2.84 11.86
C PHE A 50 -8.12 -2.62 13.32
N LYS A 51 -8.89 -3.12 14.29
CA LYS A 51 -8.47 -3.08 15.70
C LYS A 51 -7.20 -3.89 15.99
N ILE A 52 -6.93 -4.94 15.20
CA ILE A 52 -5.71 -5.76 15.31
C ILE A 52 -4.53 -5.07 14.62
N LEU A 53 -4.75 -4.53 13.42
CA LEU A 53 -3.70 -4.03 12.56
C LEU A 53 -3.37 -2.54 12.78
N LEU A 54 -4.33 -1.72 13.17
CA LEU A 54 -4.14 -0.27 13.34
C LEU A 54 -3.81 0.09 14.79
N ASN A 55 -3.33 1.31 15.00
CA ASN A 55 -3.10 1.86 16.31
C ASN A 55 -4.41 2.39 16.91
N LYS A 56 -4.50 2.37 18.25
CA LYS A 56 -5.65 2.95 18.96
C LYS A 56 -5.91 4.41 18.58
N ASP A 57 -4.83 5.17 18.36
CA ASP A 57 -4.88 6.60 17.98
C ASP A 57 -5.28 6.84 16.51
N ASP A 58 -5.57 5.78 15.75
CA ASP A 58 -6.15 5.90 14.40
C ASP A 58 -7.68 5.97 14.45
N PHE A 59 -8.28 5.64 15.60
CA PHE A 59 -9.72 5.71 15.85
C PHE A 59 -10.06 7.01 16.58
N LYS A 60 -11.19 7.65 16.23
CA LYS A 60 -11.59 8.92 16.84
C LYS A 60 -12.08 8.74 18.27
N SER A 61 -12.85 7.67 18.51
CA SER A 61 -13.37 7.36 19.83
C SER A 61 -13.65 5.86 19.92
N GLU A 62 -12.78 5.12 20.61
CA GLU A 62 -12.88 3.65 20.67
C GLU A 62 -14.25 3.18 21.20
N ALA A 63 -14.81 3.87 22.20
CA ALA A 63 -16.11 3.50 22.77
C ALA A 63 -17.27 3.75 21.79
N PHE A 64 -17.29 4.91 21.14
CA PHE A 64 -18.32 5.25 20.16
C PHE A 64 -18.22 4.38 18.90
N ASP A 65 -17.00 4.22 18.38
CA ASP A 65 -16.73 3.41 17.19
C ASP A 65 -17.15 1.97 17.47
N THR A 66 -16.78 1.38 18.62
CA THR A 66 -17.20 0.01 18.98
C THR A 66 -18.72 -0.13 19.07
N ALA A 67 -19.45 0.88 19.56
CA ALA A 67 -20.91 0.85 19.62
C ALA A 67 -21.56 0.85 18.23
N ILE A 68 -20.99 1.56 17.25
CA ILE A 68 -21.49 1.58 15.86
C ILE A 68 -21.41 0.18 15.22
N PHE A 69 -20.39 -0.61 15.54
CA PHE A 69 -20.20 -1.97 15.01
C PHE A 69 -20.82 -3.08 15.87
N ALA A 70 -21.62 -2.75 16.89
CA ALA A 70 -22.28 -3.74 17.74
C ALA A 70 -23.36 -4.53 16.99
N ASN A 71 -23.99 -3.93 15.97
CA ASN A 71 -25.08 -4.52 15.21
C ASN A 71 -24.70 -4.67 13.74
N ALA A 72 -25.14 -5.78 13.15
CA ALA A 72 -25.12 -5.98 11.72
C ALA A 72 -26.31 -5.29 11.07
N TYR A 73 -26.09 -4.74 9.88
CA TYR A 73 -27.12 -4.12 9.07
C TYR A 73 -27.08 -4.75 7.69
N ASP A 74 -28.26 -4.92 7.08
CA ASP A 74 -28.38 -5.47 5.74
C ASP A 74 -28.77 -4.36 4.75
N VAL A 75 -28.21 -4.46 3.55
CA VAL A 75 -28.61 -3.63 2.41
C VAL A 75 -29.84 -4.25 1.79
N VAL A 76 -30.92 -3.47 1.69
CA VAL A 76 -32.17 -3.93 1.08
C VAL A 76 -32.13 -3.56 -0.39
N ASN A 77 -31.97 -4.57 -1.25
CA ASN A 77 -32.02 -4.40 -2.70
C ASN A 77 -33.42 -4.70 -3.22
N SER A 78 -33.97 -3.78 -4.02
CA SER A 78 -35.16 -3.97 -4.84
C SER A 78 -34.77 -3.94 -6.32
N GLU A 79 -35.71 -4.28 -7.21
CA GLU A 79 -35.47 -4.26 -8.67
C GLU A 79 -35.06 -2.87 -9.19
N THR A 80 -35.49 -1.79 -8.52
CA THR A 80 -35.28 -0.41 -8.98
C THR A 80 -34.42 0.45 -8.05
N SER A 81 -34.14 -0.01 -6.84
CA SER A 81 -33.42 0.79 -5.85
C SER A 81 -32.69 -0.06 -4.80
N THR A 82 -31.58 0.48 -4.31
CA THR A 82 -30.82 -0.06 -3.17
C THR A 82 -31.00 0.87 -1.98
N THR A 83 -31.53 0.33 -0.88
CA THR A 83 -31.70 1.06 0.38
C THR A 83 -30.61 0.66 1.36
N VAL A 84 -29.82 1.64 1.81
CA VAL A 84 -28.70 1.45 2.73
C VAL A 84 -29.05 2.08 4.08
N PRO A 85 -29.03 1.32 5.19
CA PRO A 85 -29.27 1.88 6.52
C PRO A 85 -28.25 2.96 6.90
N LEU A 86 -28.72 4.06 7.51
CA LEU A 86 -27.83 5.14 7.98
C LEU A 86 -26.69 4.66 8.90
N PRO A 87 -26.91 3.71 9.84
CA PRO A 87 -25.81 3.19 10.64
C PRO A 87 -24.69 2.52 9.82
N MET A 88 -25.01 1.93 8.67
CA MET A 88 -24.01 1.33 7.78
C MET A 88 -23.13 2.41 7.11
N TRP A 89 -23.69 3.58 6.80
CA TRP A 89 -22.90 4.72 6.33
C TRP A 89 -21.89 5.19 7.38
N LEU A 90 -22.31 5.25 8.65
CA LEU A 90 -21.40 5.57 9.75
C LEU A 90 -20.28 4.53 9.91
N GLN A 91 -20.59 3.23 9.74
CA GLN A 91 -19.58 2.17 9.72
C GLN A 91 -18.55 2.39 8.60
N ILE A 92 -19.02 2.70 7.39
CA ILE A 92 -18.15 3.00 6.23
C ILE A 92 -17.26 4.22 6.50
N ASP A 93 -17.81 5.27 7.10
CA ASP A 93 -17.06 6.48 7.44
C ASP A 93 -15.95 6.22 8.47
N VAL A 94 -16.24 5.42 9.50
CA VAL A 94 -15.23 5.04 10.51
C VAL A 94 -14.11 4.21 9.88
N LEU A 95 -14.43 3.24 9.00
CA LEU A 95 -13.42 2.46 8.28
C LEU A 95 -12.54 3.35 7.39
N ASN A 96 -13.15 4.26 6.63
CA ASN A 96 -12.42 5.22 5.80
C ASN A 96 -11.49 6.11 6.64
N GLN A 97 -12.02 6.70 7.71
CA GLN A 97 -11.27 7.65 8.52
C GLN A 97 -10.12 6.99 9.26
N SER A 98 -10.33 5.80 9.81
CA SER A 98 -9.27 5.04 10.50
C SER A 98 -8.14 4.65 9.54
N LEU A 99 -8.49 4.12 8.36
CA LEU A 99 -7.50 3.78 7.33
C LEU A 99 -6.73 5.02 6.85
N VAL A 100 -7.42 6.11 6.51
CA VAL A 100 -6.78 7.35 6.05
C VAL A 100 -5.89 7.95 7.14
N THR A 101 -6.33 7.94 8.39
CA THR A 101 -5.55 8.47 9.52
C THR A 101 -4.27 7.66 9.71
N HIS A 102 -4.38 6.33 9.67
CA HIS A 102 -3.22 5.45 9.76
C HIS A 102 -2.25 5.68 8.60
N LEU A 103 -2.74 5.60 7.35
CA LEU A 103 -1.91 5.76 6.18
C LEU A 103 -1.23 7.14 6.12
N LYS A 104 -1.89 8.22 6.59
CA LYS A 104 -1.27 9.55 6.68
C LYS A 104 -0.06 9.58 7.60
N LYS A 105 -0.07 8.84 8.72
CA LYS A 105 1.08 8.74 9.63
C LYS A 105 2.27 8.01 8.98
N HIS A 106 2.01 7.19 7.96
CA HIS A 106 3.01 6.38 7.24
C HIS A 106 3.20 6.83 5.76
N ALA A 107 2.63 7.98 5.36
CA ALA A 107 2.46 8.37 3.96
C ALA A 107 3.77 8.67 3.22
N ASN A 108 4.86 8.98 3.91
CA ASN A 108 6.18 9.18 3.30
C ASN A 108 6.76 7.90 2.66
N SER A 109 6.14 6.73 2.89
CA SER A 109 6.61 5.43 2.38
C SER A 109 5.56 4.67 1.56
N ILE A 110 4.33 5.16 1.44
CA ILE A 110 3.18 4.41 0.89
C ILE A 110 2.50 5.18 -0.25
N HIS A 111 3.27 5.62 -1.25
CA HIS A 111 2.75 6.40 -2.37
C HIS A 111 1.95 5.59 -3.41
N GLN A 112 1.86 4.26 -3.28
CA GLN A 112 1.30 3.37 -4.32
C GLN A 112 0.15 2.47 -3.86
N LEU A 113 -0.46 2.71 -2.69
CA LEU A 113 -1.58 1.87 -2.25
C LEU A 113 -2.84 2.17 -3.08
N SER A 114 -3.49 1.10 -3.58
CA SER A 114 -4.80 1.23 -4.19
C SER A 114 -5.79 1.71 -3.13
N LYS A 115 -6.41 2.88 -3.34
CA LYS A 115 -7.38 3.44 -2.40
C LYS A 115 -8.63 2.56 -2.39
N VAL A 116 -8.87 1.89 -1.26
CA VAL A 116 -10.08 1.10 -1.04
C VAL A 116 -11.29 2.02 -0.95
N ASP A 117 -12.30 1.77 -1.78
CA ASP A 117 -13.62 2.38 -1.70
C ASP A 117 -14.55 1.46 -0.91
N PHE A 118 -14.68 1.74 0.39
CA PHE A 118 -15.50 0.93 1.30
C PHE A 118 -16.99 0.93 0.93
N TYR A 119 -17.49 1.98 0.28
CA TYR A 119 -18.87 1.98 -0.21
C TYR A 119 -19.06 0.92 -1.30
N LYS A 120 -18.18 0.92 -2.32
CA LYS A 120 -18.22 -0.09 -3.39
C LYS A 120 -17.93 -1.49 -2.85
N LEU A 121 -17.05 -1.62 -1.86
CA LEU A 121 -16.73 -2.90 -1.23
C LEU A 121 -17.92 -3.49 -0.46
N ILE A 122 -18.56 -2.70 0.41
CA ILE A 122 -19.56 -3.21 1.36
C ILE A 122 -20.96 -3.22 0.72
N ILE A 123 -21.33 -2.15 0.03
CA ILE A 123 -22.68 -2.01 -0.56
C ILE A 123 -22.77 -2.74 -1.89
N LEU A 124 -21.83 -2.48 -2.79
CA LEU A 124 -21.86 -3.02 -4.16
C LEU A 124 -21.14 -4.37 -4.30
N ARG A 125 -20.41 -4.81 -3.27
CA ARG A 125 -19.61 -6.06 -3.27
C ARG A 125 -18.65 -6.15 -4.46
N ASP A 126 -18.06 -5.01 -4.84
CA ASP A 126 -17.16 -4.91 -5.98
C ASP A 126 -15.86 -5.71 -5.73
N LYS A 127 -15.62 -6.72 -6.58
CA LYS A 127 -14.43 -7.58 -6.54
C LYS A 127 -13.13 -6.79 -6.67
N LYS A 128 -13.12 -5.70 -7.45
CA LYS A 128 -11.93 -4.84 -7.57
C LYS A 128 -11.55 -4.24 -6.22
N GLN A 129 -12.53 -3.91 -5.39
CA GLN A 129 -12.30 -3.39 -4.05
C GLN A 129 -11.86 -4.47 -3.07
N ILE A 130 -12.30 -5.72 -3.24
CA ILE A 130 -11.77 -6.85 -2.45
C ILE A 130 -10.28 -7.01 -2.71
N LYS A 131 -9.84 -6.96 -3.97
CA LYS A 131 -8.42 -6.98 -4.31
C LYS A 131 -7.64 -5.82 -3.69
N ALA A 132 -8.16 -4.59 -3.80
CA ALA A 132 -7.54 -3.41 -3.21
C ALA A 132 -7.45 -3.51 -1.68
N LEU A 133 -8.49 -4.05 -1.03
CA LEU A 133 -8.49 -4.33 0.40
C LEU A 133 -7.43 -5.36 0.77
N CYS A 134 -7.34 -6.48 0.04
CA CYS A 134 -6.34 -7.52 0.30
C CYS A 134 -4.92 -6.94 0.24
N GLN A 135 -4.62 -6.16 -0.79
CA GLN A 135 -3.34 -5.46 -0.92
C GLN A 135 -3.10 -4.50 0.25
N THR A 136 -4.12 -3.76 0.66
CA THR A 136 -4.05 -2.86 1.82
C THR A 136 -3.77 -3.63 3.10
N LEU A 137 -4.47 -4.74 3.35
CA LEU A 137 -4.30 -5.56 4.55
C LEU A 137 -2.91 -6.19 4.64
N ILE A 138 -2.35 -6.63 3.51
CA ILE A 138 -0.96 -7.12 3.46
C ILE A 138 -0.02 -6.02 3.93
N VAL A 139 -0.12 -4.82 3.34
CA VAL A 139 0.75 -3.69 3.70
C VAL A 139 0.59 -3.29 5.16
N LEU A 140 -0.65 -3.22 5.66
CA LEU A 140 -0.89 -2.92 7.07
C LEU A 140 -0.24 -3.99 7.96
N GLY A 141 -0.49 -5.27 7.68
CA GLY A 141 -0.02 -6.37 8.51
C GLY A 141 1.47 -6.71 8.37
N THR A 142 2.18 -6.24 7.33
CA THR A 142 3.63 -6.48 7.16
C THR A 142 4.50 -5.26 7.35
N PHE A 143 3.96 -4.04 7.29
CA PHE A 143 4.76 -2.81 7.33
C PHE A 143 4.34 -1.82 8.41
N SER A 144 3.07 -1.41 8.44
CA SER A 144 2.65 -0.25 9.26
C SER A 144 1.99 -0.62 10.60
N SER A 145 1.56 -1.88 10.77
CA SER A 145 0.95 -2.34 12.02
C SER A 145 1.98 -2.56 13.13
N LYS A 146 1.53 -2.46 14.38
CA LYS A 146 2.28 -2.92 15.56
C LYS A 146 2.63 -4.41 15.50
N MET A 147 1.93 -5.16 14.67
CA MET A 147 2.11 -6.59 14.49
C MET A 147 2.93 -6.91 13.23
N ALA A 148 3.55 -5.93 12.57
CA ALA A 148 4.28 -6.09 11.31
C ALA A 148 5.25 -7.27 11.31
N SER A 149 6.11 -7.38 12.34
CA SER A 149 7.07 -8.48 12.45
C SER A 149 6.39 -9.86 12.58
N ARG A 150 5.26 -9.93 13.28
CA ARG A 150 4.47 -11.17 13.38
C ARG A 150 3.76 -11.48 12.08
N GLY A 151 3.18 -10.47 11.43
CA GLY A 151 2.54 -10.63 10.13
C GLY A 151 3.51 -11.14 9.08
N GLN A 152 4.73 -10.61 9.02
CA GLN A 152 5.80 -11.12 8.15
C GLN A 152 6.14 -12.58 8.49
N ALA A 153 6.30 -12.92 9.77
CA ALA A 153 6.59 -14.29 10.18
C ALA A 153 5.47 -15.27 9.81
N PHE A 154 4.20 -14.88 9.98
CA PHE A 154 3.05 -15.73 9.65
C PHE A 154 2.96 -16.07 8.17
N ILE A 155 3.46 -15.21 7.28
CA ILE A 155 3.52 -15.52 5.84
C ILE A 155 4.38 -16.76 5.55
N GLU A 156 5.43 -17.00 6.34
CA GLU A 156 6.34 -18.14 6.09
C GLU A 156 5.72 -19.50 6.46
N PHE A 157 4.67 -19.51 7.28
CA PHE A 157 3.97 -20.73 7.69
C PHE A 157 2.79 -21.10 6.77
N LEU A 158 2.49 -20.28 5.78
CA LEU A 158 1.45 -20.56 4.79
C LEU A 158 1.88 -21.64 3.80
N SER A 159 0.89 -22.17 3.07
CA SER A 159 1.15 -23.01 1.90
C SER A 159 2.00 -22.24 0.87
N GLU A 160 2.75 -22.96 0.03
CA GLU A 160 3.59 -22.34 -1.00
C GLU A 160 2.77 -21.41 -1.90
N ASP A 161 1.59 -21.87 -2.33
CA ASP A 161 0.71 -21.12 -3.22
C ASP A 161 0.24 -19.80 -2.58
N ASP A 162 -0.23 -19.86 -1.33
CA ASP A 162 -0.66 -18.68 -0.59
C ASP A 162 0.50 -17.71 -0.35
N ARG A 163 1.65 -18.26 0.07
CA ARG A 163 2.86 -17.46 0.32
C ARG A 163 3.33 -16.72 -0.93
N MET A 164 3.34 -17.38 -2.08
CA MET A 164 3.71 -16.78 -3.36
C MET A 164 2.72 -15.69 -3.78
N LEU A 165 1.42 -15.90 -3.54
CA LEU A 165 0.40 -14.88 -3.78
C LEU A 165 0.61 -13.65 -2.90
N LEU A 166 0.87 -13.82 -1.61
CA LEU A 166 1.09 -12.70 -0.68
C LEU A 166 2.39 -11.94 -0.97
N LYS A 167 3.50 -12.66 -1.18
CA LYS A 167 4.82 -12.04 -1.44
C LYS A 167 4.82 -11.16 -2.70
N ARG A 168 4.05 -11.53 -3.73
CA ARG A 168 3.89 -10.72 -4.97
C ARG A 168 3.34 -9.31 -4.72
N PHE A 169 2.63 -9.11 -3.61
CA PHE A 169 2.06 -7.82 -3.22
C PHE A 169 2.77 -7.18 -2.04
N ASP A 170 3.83 -7.80 -1.52
CA ASP A 170 4.68 -7.19 -0.51
C ASP A 170 5.45 -6.02 -1.14
N ILE A 171 5.36 -4.84 -0.52
CA ILE A 171 5.99 -3.60 -1.01
C ILE A 171 7.51 -3.80 -1.14
N LEU A 172 8.10 -4.65 -0.29
CA LEU A 172 9.51 -4.98 -0.33
C LEU A 172 9.95 -5.57 -1.68
N GLN A 173 9.10 -6.30 -2.39
CA GLN A 173 9.48 -6.87 -3.69
C GLN A 173 9.54 -5.80 -4.80
N ARG A 174 8.73 -4.74 -4.71
CA ARG A 174 8.78 -3.62 -5.68
C ARG A 174 9.97 -2.70 -5.46
N ASP A 175 10.37 -2.47 -4.20
CA ASP A 175 11.59 -1.71 -3.90
C ASP A 175 12.85 -2.49 -4.25
N VAL A 176 12.81 -3.83 -4.16
CA VAL A 176 13.88 -4.70 -4.67
C VAL A 176 13.92 -4.63 -6.20
N ASP A 177 12.80 -4.78 -6.91
CA ASP A 177 12.77 -4.68 -8.38
C ASP A 177 13.27 -3.32 -8.90
N HIS A 178 12.94 -2.22 -8.21
CA HIS A 178 13.47 -0.89 -8.57
C HIS A 178 14.96 -0.73 -8.28
N LYS A 179 15.49 -1.32 -7.20
CA LYS A 179 16.93 -1.34 -6.90
C LYS A 179 17.71 -2.27 -7.84
N THR A 180 17.16 -3.43 -8.18
CA THR A 180 17.78 -4.39 -9.10
C THR A 180 17.78 -3.86 -10.54
N GLN A 181 16.74 -3.11 -10.95
CA GLN A 181 16.75 -2.38 -12.22
C GLN A 181 17.84 -1.29 -12.24
N ARG A 182 18.01 -0.50 -11.17
CA ARG A 182 19.10 0.49 -11.09
C ARG A 182 20.49 -0.16 -11.17
N GLN A 183 20.69 -1.28 -10.50
CA GLN A 183 21.97 -2.03 -10.56
C GLN A 183 22.26 -2.65 -11.94
N GLN A 184 21.23 -2.92 -12.76
CA GLN A 184 21.45 -3.35 -14.16
C GLN A 184 21.95 -2.21 -15.06
N PHE A 185 21.69 -0.95 -14.73
CA PHE A 185 22.16 0.21 -15.49
C PHE A 185 23.55 0.71 -15.06
N ASP A 186 24.01 0.36 -13.86
CA ASP A 186 25.38 0.65 -13.41
C ASP A 186 26.46 -0.18 -14.14
N SER A 187 26.07 -1.26 -14.82
CA SER A 187 26.98 -2.14 -15.57
C SER A 187 27.42 -1.60 -16.94
N LEU A 188 27.02 -0.39 -17.33
CA LEU A 188 27.35 0.19 -18.65
C LEU A 188 28.30 1.39 -18.61
N THR A 189 28.96 1.66 -17.48
CA THR A 189 30.05 2.64 -17.46
C THR A 189 31.39 1.99 -17.85
N PRO A 190 32.11 2.53 -18.85
CA PRO A 190 33.39 1.97 -19.28
C PRO A 190 34.47 2.23 -18.23
N THR A 191 35.12 1.14 -17.80
CA THR A 191 36.29 1.11 -16.94
C THR A 191 37.34 2.15 -17.37
N SER A 192 37.59 3.14 -16.51
CA SER A 192 38.68 4.10 -16.68
C SER A 192 39.59 4.08 -15.46
N ILE A 193 40.77 3.53 -15.71
CA ILE A 193 41.98 3.34 -14.91
C ILE A 193 42.50 4.64 -14.23
N ASN A 194 42.89 4.50 -12.95
CA ASN A 194 43.87 5.25 -12.14
C ASN A 194 43.80 6.79 -11.96
N GLN A 195 43.80 7.26 -10.70
CA GLN A 195 44.96 7.91 -10.03
C GLN A 195 44.66 8.38 -8.58
N GLY A 196 45.46 7.90 -7.61
CA GLY A 196 46.16 8.71 -6.58
C GLY A 196 45.43 9.29 -5.34
N GLN A 197 45.70 8.67 -4.16
CA GLN A 197 45.99 9.20 -2.79
C GLN A 197 45.40 10.58 -2.35
N ILE A 198 44.87 10.79 -1.13
CA ILE A 198 45.52 10.82 0.21
C ILE A 198 44.40 10.88 1.30
N PRO A 199 44.55 10.29 2.50
CA PRO A 199 43.61 10.44 3.62
C PRO A 199 43.96 11.64 4.52
N LEU A 200 42.97 12.42 4.98
CA LEU A 200 43.21 13.43 6.01
C LEU A 200 42.11 13.42 7.09
N ASP A 201 42.55 13.04 8.30
CA ASP A 201 41.89 13.25 9.58
C ASP A 201 41.52 14.73 9.78
N THR A 202 40.33 15.00 10.33
CA THR A 202 40.18 16.16 11.22
C THR A 202 39.10 15.94 12.28
N SER A 203 39.51 16.29 13.49
CA SER A 203 38.90 16.24 14.82
C SER A 203 37.44 16.70 14.94
N ALA A 204 36.71 15.98 15.79
CA ALA A 204 35.46 16.42 16.40
C ALA A 204 35.70 17.47 17.49
N ASP A 205 34.83 18.48 17.54
CA ASP A 205 34.48 19.22 18.76
C ASP A 205 32.94 19.29 18.84
N PRO A 206 32.32 19.10 20.03
CA PRO A 206 30.88 18.98 20.19
C PRO A 206 30.23 20.35 20.46
N ASP A 207 28.92 20.45 20.21
CA ASP A 207 28.05 21.62 20.42
C ASP A 207 27.97 22.69 19.32
N SER A 208 27.34 22.33 18.19
CA SER A 208 26.32 23.20 17.58
C SER A 208 25.23 22.36 16.92
N ASN A 209 23.99 22.68 17.27
CA ASN A 209 22.79 21.88 17.01
C ASN A 209 22.07 22.41 15.76
N GLU A 210 22.71 22.31 14.60
CA GLU A 210 22.08 22.45 13.29
C GLU A 210 22.62 21.32 12.40
N ALA A 211 21.81 20.27 12.19
CA ALA A 211 22.15 19.22 11.25
C ALA A 211 22.13 19.79 9.83
N CYS A 212 23.29 20.29 9.38
CA CYS A 212 23.50 20.70 7.99
C CYS A 212 23.71 19.43 7.15
N TYR A 213 22.79 19.14 6.24
CA TYR A 213 23.00 18.12 5.23
C TYR A 213 24.00 18.65 4.21
N VAL A 214 25.18 18.02 4.14
CA VAL A 214 26.23 18.38 3.18
C VAL A 214 26.03 17.53 1.92
N ILE A 215 25.69 18.19 0.82
CA ILE A 215 25.59 17.55 -0.50
C ILE A 215 27.02 17.27 -0.97
N THR A 216 27.33 16.00 -1.24
CA THR A 216 28.62 15.59 -1.81
C THR A 216 28.75 16.01 -3.27
N GLU A 217 29.99 16.10 -3.79
CA GLU A 217 30.22 16.49 -5.19
C GLU A 217 29.56 15.50 -6.16
N GLU A 218 29.53 14.20 -5.81
CA GLU A 218 28.85 13.16 -6.56
C GLU A 218 27.32 13.33 -6.55
N GLU A 219 26.74 13.63 -5.39
CA GLU A 219 25.30 13.91 -5.28
C GLU A 219 24.92 15.16 -6.07
N LEU A 220 25.76 16.21 -6.03
CA LEU A 220 25.53 17.43 -6.80
C LEU A 220 25.51 17.14 -8.30
N LYS A 221 26.49 16.37 -8.80
CA LYS A 221 26.55 15.96 -10.21
C LYS A 221 25.35 15.10 -10.61
N ALA A 222 24.89 14.21 -9.73
CA ALA A 222 23.70 13.40 -9.98
C ALA A 222 22.43 14.28 -10.10
N ILE A 223 22.28 15.26 -9.20
CA ILE A 223 21.16 16.22 -9.23
C ILE A 223 21.20 17.07 -10.50
N GLU A 224 22.38 17.56 -10.89
CA GLU A 224 22.55 18.34 -12.12
C GLU A 224 22.17 17.52 -13.37
N TRP A 225 22.58 16.26 -13.42
CA TRP A 225 22.21 15.35 -14.50
C TRP A 225 20.71 15.08 -14.54
N GLU A 226 20.07 14.81 -13.39
CA GLU A 226 18.61 14.61 -13.31
C GLU A 226 17.87 15.85 -13.81
N CYS A 227 18.29 17.04 -13.39
CA CYS A 227 17.73 18.31 -13.85
C CYS A 227 17.88 18.49 -15.37
N GLN A 228 19.02 18.10 -15.93
CA GLN A 228 19.26 18.17 -17.36
C GLN A 228 18.32 17.23 -18.13
N VAL A 229 18.10 16.01 -17.66
CA VAL A 229 17.19 15.03 -18.28
C VAL A 229 15.74 15.54 -18.23
N PHE A 230 15.29 16.05 -17.09
CA PHE A 230 13.95 16.62 -16.98
C PHE A 230 13.74 17.79 -17.92
N ASN A 231 14.72 18.69 -18.03
CA ASN A 231 14.65 19.82 -18.96
C ASN A 231 14.60 19.37 -20.43
N GLN A 232 15.32 18.30 -20.80
CA GLN A 232 15.22 17.74 -22.15
C GLN A 232 13.83 17.17 -22.44
N VAL A 233 13.23 16.45 -21.48
CA VAL A 233 11.87 15.90 -21.62
C VAL A 233 10.83 17.01 -21.69
N ILE A 234 10.92 18.02 -20.82
CA ILE A 234 10.03 19.19 -20.82
C ILE A 234 10.13 19.92 -22.16
N ASN A 235 11.34 20.20 -22.64
CA ASN A 235 11.53 20.88 -23.91
C ASN A 235 10.97 20.07 -25.08
N LYS A 236 11.15 18.75 -25.08
CA LYS A 236 10.57 17.88 -26.10
C LYS A 236 9.04 17.93 -26.11
N ILE A 237 8.41 17.84 -24.93
CA ILE A 237 6.96 17.94 -24.79
C ILE A 237 6.45 19.32 -25.22
N CYS A 238 7.16 20.39 -24.86
CA CYS A 238 6.80 21.75 -25.24
C CYS A 238 6.91 21.96 -26.76
N CYS A 239 7.99 21.50 -27.40
CA CYS A 239 8.14 21.58 -28.85
C CYS A 239 7.09 20.73 -29.60
N GLU A 240 6.74 19.54 -29.09
CA GLU A 240 5.66 18.73 -29.66
C GLU A 240 4.29 19.43 -29.54
N LYS A 241 4.04 20.18 -28.46
CA LYS A 241 2.83 20.99 -28.28
C LYS A 241 2.75 22.18 -29.23
N GLU A 242 3.86 22.87 -29.47
CA GLU A 242 3.92 24.01 -30.40
C GLU A 242 3.72 23.58 -31.87
N GLN A 243 4.23 22.40 -32.24
CA GLN A 243 3.99 21.81 -33.57
C GLN A 243 2.52 21.41 -33.79
N LEU A 244 1.83 20.95 -32.73
CA LEU A 244 0.40 20.65 -32.77
C LEU A 244 -0.48 21.90 -32.87
N HIS A 245 -0.08 23.04 -32.30
CA HIS A 245 -0.82 24.30 -32.42
C HIS A 245 -0.53 25.08 -33.71
N SER A 246 0.60 24.81 -34.38
CA SER A 246 0.93 25.44 -35.66
C SER A 246 0.33 24.71 -36.88
N SER A 247 -0.35 23.58 -36.66
CA SER A 247 -0.91 22.71 -37.71
C SER A 247 -2.45 22.68 -37.74
N THR A 248 -3.10 23.60 -37.04
CA THR A 248 -4.55 23.90 -37.07
C THR A 248 -4.77 25.36 -37.38
#